data_AF-A0AA97DL06-F1
#
_entry.id   AF-A0AA97DL06-F1
#
_cell.length_a   1.000
_cell.length_b   1.000
_cell.length_c   1.000
_cell.angle_alpha   90.00
_cell.angle_beta   90.00
_cell.angle_gamma   90.00
#
_symmetry.space_group_name_H-M   'P 1'
#
loop_
_entity.id
_entity.type
_entity.pdbx_description
1 polymer ?
#
loop_
_entity_poly.entity_id
_entity_poly.type
_entity_poly.pdbx_seq_one_letter_code
_entity_poly.pdbx_strand_id
1 'polypeptide(L)'
;MGILACFFAWLQVGTIFVADLEMRPNQEDLFGVIRNAITAGAALGVGMTLVLSYRRQKTLEENQATTAEALLVSSKAQQTAAAALDLSNSQHQLEVDRRAYDQIKDLRERYAAAAAQLGSESATVRMAGVYVMATLADEWHRQDHDDQRQACIDLLCSYYRAEPKDEDRRDLDWSVKEAIWKSFLGRLRQDNDDNR
;
A
#
# COMPACT_ATOMS: atom_id res chain seq x y z
N MET A 1 38.97 -24.30 5.69
CA MET A 1 39.97 -25.28 6.15
C MET A 1 40.57 -26.17 5.06
N GLY A 2 39.93 -26.40 3.90
CA GLY A 2 40.48 -27.31 2.86
C GLY A 2 41.65 -26.78 2.01
N ILE A 3 41.76 -25.45 1.80
CA ILE A 3 42.74 -24.86 0.85
C ILE A 3 44.18 -24.90 1.40
N LEU A 4 44.36 -24.78 2.72
CA LEU A 4 45.68 -24.83 3.37
C LEU A 4 46.30 -26.24 3.35
N ALA A 5 45.46 -27.29 3.41
CA ALA A 5 45.94 -28.68 3.36
C ALA A 5 46.47 -29.06 1.97
N CYS A 6 45.84 -28.57 0.89
CA CYS A 6 46.31 -28.83 -0.47
C CYS A 6 47.63 -28.11 -0.79
N PHE A 7 47.83 -26.91 -0.24
CA PHE A 7 49.08 -26.16 -0.43
C PHE A 7 50.26 -26.85 0.27
N PHE A 8 50.04 -27.40 1.46
CA PHE A 8 51.07 -28.14 2.21
C PHE A 8 51.38 -29.50 1.59
N ALA A 9 50.38 -30.21 1.05
CA ALA A 9 50.59 -31.45 0.32
C ALA A 9 51.39 -31.23 -0.98
N TRP A 10 51.19 -30.10 -1.66
CA TRP A 10 51.96 -29.76 -2.86
C TRP A 10 53.40 -29.35 -2.53
N LEU A 11 53.62 -28.69 -1.38
CA LEU A 11 54.96 -28.30 -0.91
C LEU A 11 55.79 -29.52 -0.47
N GLN A 12 55.16 -30.55 0.08
CA GLN A 12 55.86 -31.73 0.61
C GLN A 12 56.23 -32.76 -0.46
N VAL A 13 55.54 -32.78 -1.60
CA VAL A 13 55.92 -33.63 -2.76
C VAL A 13 57.10 -33.01 -3.53
N GLY A 14 57.21 -31.67 -3.55
CA GLY A 14 58.33 -30.98 -4.21
C GLY A 14 59.69 -31.19 -3.52
N THR A 15 59.71 -31.46 -2.21
CA THR A 15 60.96 -31.61 -1.44
C THR A 15 61.50 -33.04 -1.39
N ILE A 16 60.63 -34.05 -1.49
CA ILE A 16 61.06 -35.46 -1.43
C ILE A 16 61.76 -35.90 -2.74
N PHE A 17 61.48 -35.25 -3.87
CA PHE A 17 62.07 -35.63 -5.17
C PHE A 17 63.48 -35.06 -5.42
N VAL A 18 63.97 -34.16 -4.57
CA VAL A 18 65.28 -33.50 -4.76
C VAL A 18 66.40 -34.17 -3.94
N ALA A 19 66.07 -35.07 -3.03
CA ALA A 19 67.01 -35.58 -2.03
C ALA A 19 67.77 -36.86 -2.42
N ASP A 20 67.53 -37.45 -3.60
CA ASP A 20 68.25 -38.66 -4.02
C ASP A 20 68.62 -38.59 -5.51
N LEU A 21 69.73 -37.89 -5.81
CA LEU A 21 70.44 -37.97 -7.09
C LEU A 21 71.87 -37.47 -6.89
N GLU A 22 72.60 -38.11 -5.98
CA GLU A 22 74.07 -38.10 -5.99
C GLU A 22 74.55 -39.00 -7.15
N MET A 23 74.38 -38.52 -8.38
CA MET A 23 74.97 -39.13 -9.57
C MET A 23 75.44 -37.99 -10.46
N ARG A 24 76.75 -37.83 -10.65
CA ARG A 24 77.32 -36.81 -11.54
C ARG A 24 76.84 -37.04 -12.99
N PRO A 25 75.98 -36.20 -13.58
CA PRO A 25 75.55 -36.38 -14.96
C PRO A 25 76.24 -35.36 -15.88
N ASN A 26 76.48 -35.77 -17.12
CA ASN A 26 77.05 -34.94 -18.17
C ASN A 26 76.07 -33.81 -18.57
N GLN A 27 76.57 -32.62 -18.92
CA GLN A 27 75.75 -31.41 -19.19
C GLN A 27 74.70 -31.58 -20.30
N GLU A 28 74.88 -32.53 -21.21
CA GLU A 28 74.00 -32.72 -22.37
C GLU A 28 72.74 -33.54 -22.06
N ASP A 29 72.78 -34.43 -21.07
CA ASP A 29 71.62 -35.28 -20.71
C ASP A 29 70.61 -34.52 -19.82
N LEU A 30 71.09 -33.54 -19.05
CA LEU A 30 70.27 -32.77 -18.13
C LEU A 30 69.19 -31.93 -18.84
N PHE A 31 69.53 -31.34 -19.99
CA PHE A 31 68.58 -30.54 -20.78
C PHE A 31 67.49 -31.39 -21.45
N GLY A 32 67.79 -32.64 -21.81
CA GLY A 32 66.83 -33.57 -22.40
C GLY A 32 65.74 -33.97 -21.41
N VAL A 33 66.14 -34.29 -20.18
CA VAL A 33 65.22 -34.69 -19.11
C VAL A 33 64.33 -33.52 -18.67
N ILE A 34 64.89 -32.32 -18.49
CA ILE A 34 64.13 -31.12 -18.09
C ILE A 34 63.06 -30.75 -19.14
N ARG A 35 63.41 -30.79 -20.43
CA ARG A 35 62.49 -30.45 -21.52
C ARG A 35 61.32 -31.44 -21.65
N ASN A 36 61.58 -32.73 -21.48
CA ASN A 36 60.53 -33.76 -21.53
C ASN A 36 59.60 -33.67 -20.31
N ALA A 37 60.14 -33.37 -19.12
CA ALA A 37 59.35 -33.18 -17.90
C ALA A 37 58.42 -31.96 -17.98
N ILE A 38 58.90 -30.82 -18.52
CA ILE A 38 58.08 -29.61 -18.71
C ILE A 38 56.94 -29.87 -19.71
N THR A 39 57.23 -30.57 -20.81
CA THR A 39 56.24 -30.87 -21.87
C THR A 39 55.19 -31.87 -21.38
N ALA A 40 55.59 -32.87 -20.61
CA ALA A 40 54.67 -33.83 -19.98
C ALA A 40 53.78 -33.18 -18.91
N GLY A 41 54.32 -32.25 -18.10
CA GLY A 41 53.55 -31.48 -17.13
C GLY A 41 52.50 -30.57 -17.77
N ALA A 42 52.83 -29.91 -18.89
CA ALA A 42 51.90 -29.06 -19.62
C ALA A 42 50.71 -29.86 -20.20
N ALA A 43 50.95 -31.05 -20.74
CA ALA A 43 49.90 -31.91 -21.30
C ALA A 43 48.88 -32.37 -20.24
N LEU A 44 49.34 -32.71 -19.03
CA LEU A 44 48.46 -33.10 -17.91
C LEU A 44 47.60 -31.93 -17.42
N GLY A 45 48.15 -30.71 -17.42
CA GLY A 45 47.41 -29.49 -17.08
C GLY A 45 46.25 -29.22 -18.03
N VAL A 46 46.48 -29.34 -19.35
CA VAL A 46 45.43 -29.12 -20.37
C VAL A 46 44.30 -30.14 -20.24
N GLY A 47 44.64 -31.43 -20.09
CA GLY A 47 43.63 -32.48 -19.88
C GLY A 47 42.77 -32.25 -18.63
N MET A 48 43.39 -31.84 -17.52
CA MET A 48 42.66 -31.52 -16.29
C MET A 48 41.69 -30.35 -16.47
N THR A 49 42.10 -29.29 -17.18
CA THR A 49 41.21 -28.14 -17.43
C THR A 49 40.00 -28.52 -18.30
N LEU A 50 40.19 -29.34 -19.34
CA LEU A 50 39.11 -29.82 -20.22
C LEU A 50 38.12 -30.71 -19.48
N VAL A 51 38.59 -31.60 -18.60
CA VAL A 51 37.72 -32.46 -17.79
C VAL A 51 36.93 -31.65 -16.77
N LEU A 52 37.56 -30.67 -16.12
CA LEU A 52 36.88 -29.79 -15.17
C LEU A 52 35.87 -28.87 -15.88
N SER A 53 36.20 -28.32 -17.06
CA SER A 53 35.28 -27.52 -17.84
C SER A 53 34.10 -28.34 -18.33
N TYR A 54 34.33 -29.57 -18.81
CA TYR A 54 33.29 -30.49 -19.23
C TYR A 54 32.35 -30.88 -18.08
N ARG A 55 32.91 -31.20 -16.89
CA ARG A 55 32.10 -31.49 -15.70
C ARG A 55 31.27 -30.28 -15.25
N ARG A 56 31.85 -29.07 -15.25
CA ARG A 56 31.14 -27.84 -14.90
C ARG A 56 30.04 -27.51 -15.90
N GLN A 57 30.31 -27.68 -17.20
CA GLN A 57 29.34 -27.43 -18.26
C GLN A 57 28.11 -28.32 -18.08
N LYS A 58 28.31 -29.60 -17.76
CA LYS A 58 27.21 -30.51 -17.48
C LYS A 58 26.36 -30.07 -16.28
N THR A 59 26.98 -29.51 -15.23
CA THR A 59 26.22 -28.97 -14.08
C THR A 59 25.50 -27.66 -14.43
N LEU A 60 26.04 -26.86 -15.36
CA LEU A 60 25.40 -25.63 -15.83
C LEU A 60 24.15 -25.91 -16.66
N GLU A 61 24.17 -26.95 -17.50
CA GLU A 61 23.01 -27.37 -18.31
C GLU A 61 21.83 -27.82 -17.42
N GLU A 62 22.09 -28.56 -16.34
CA GLU A 62 21.06 -28.95 -15.37
C GLU A 62 20.49 -27.74 -14.60
N ASN A 63 21.33 -26.75 -14.28
CA ASN A 63 20.91 -25.51 -13.63
C ASN A 63 20.16 -24.55 -14.58
N GLN A 64 20.39 -24.64 -15.89
CA GLN A 64 19.65 -23.83 -16.88
C GLN A 64 18.18 -24.26 -16.98
N ALA A 65 17.89 -25.56 -16.84
CA ALA A 65 16.52 -26.05 -16.81
C ALA A 65 15.76 -25.58 -15.56
N THR A 66 16.39 -25.64 -14.39
CA THR A 66 15.75 -25.23 -13.12
C THR A 66 15.56 -23.71 -13.00
N THR A 67 16.47 -22.92 -13.57
CA THR A 67 16.32 -21.46 -13.61
C THR A 67 15.20 -21.00 -14.53
N ALA A 68 15.00 -21.67 -15.67
CA ALA A 68 13.88 -21.38 -16.56
C ALA A 68 12.52 -21.66 -15.89
N GLU A 69 12.39 -22.80 -15.19
CA GLU A 69 11.18 -23.12 -14.42
C GLU A 69 10.95 -22.14 -13.27
N ALA A 70 12.01 -21.75 -12.55
CA ALA A 70 11.92 -20.76 -11.47
C ALA A 70 11.47 -19.37 -11.97
N LEU A 71 11.93 -18.94 -13.15
CA LEU A 71 11.49 -17.70 -13.78
C LEU A 71 10.01 -17.74 -14.20
N LEU A 72 9.52 -18.89 -14.66
CA LEU A 72 8.10 -19.05 -15.01
C LEU A 72 7.19 -19.06 -13.77
N VAL A 73 7.63 -19.69 -12.67
CA VAL A 73 6.88 -19.69 -11.41
C VAL A 73 6.84 -18.28 -10.82
N SER A 74 7.95 -17.54 -10.84
CA SER A 74 7.99 -16.17 -10.34
C SER A 74 7.16 -15.21 -11.19
N SER A 75 7.17 -15.35 -12.53
CA SER A 75 6.33 -14.51 -13.40
C SER A 75 4.85 -14.78 -13.18
N LYS A 76 4.43 -16.04 -13.00
CA LYS A 76 3.05 -16.39 -12.65
C LYS A 76 2.66 -15.85 -11.28
N ALA A 77 3.54 -15.98 -10.28
CA ALA A 77 3.31 -15.41 -8.95
C ALA A 77 3.19 -13.88 -8.97
N GLN A 78 3.95 -13.21 -9.85
CA GLN A 78 3.86 -11.77 -10.03
C GLN A 78 2.54 -11.36 -10.72
N GLN A 79 2.09 -12.11 -11.72
CA GLN A 79 0.80 -11.87 -12.37
C GLN A 79 -0.38 -12.05 -11.42
N THR A 80 -0.36 -13.07 -10.56
CA THR A 80 -1.42 -13.27 -9.56
C THR A 80 -1.39 -12.18 -8.48
N ALA A 81 -0.20 -11.71 -8.07
CA ALA A 81 -0.08 -10.58 -7.16
C ALA A 81 -0.61 -9.28 -7.77
N ALA A 82 -0.33 -9.02 -9.05
CA ALA A 82 -0.86 -7.86 -9.77
C ALA A 82 -2.39 -7.92 -9.90
N ALA A 83 -2.96 -9.08 -10.24
CA ALA A 83 -4.40 -9.27 -10.31
C ALA A 83 -5.10 -9.13 -8.94
N ALA A 84 -4.46 -9.61 -7.86
CA ALA A 84 -4.97 -9.44 -6.50
C ALA A 84 -4.99 -7.96 -6.07
N LEU A 85 -3.96 -7.18 -6.45
CA LEU A 85 -3.92 -5.75 -6.20
C LEU A 85 -5.01 -5.01 -6.98
N ASP A 86 -5.21 -5.34 -8.26
CA ASP A 86 -6.26 -4.73 -9.08
C ASP A 86 -7.67 -5.00 -8.53
N LEU A 87 -7.92 -6.24 -8.10
CA LEU A 87 -9.16 -6.60 -7.40
C LEU A 87 -9.31 -5.81 -6.09
N SER A 88 -8.26 -5.71 -5.28
CA SER A 88 -8.29 -4.95 -4.03
C SER A 88 -8.56 -3.47 -4.26
N ASN A 89 -7.95 -2.87 -5.29
CA ASN A 89 -8.17 -1.47 -5.65
C ASN A 89 -9.62 -1.25 -6.09
N SER A 90 -10.15 -2.15 -6.92
CA SER A 90 -11.54 -2.11 -7.37
C SER A 90 -12.53 -2.25 -6.21
N GLN A 91 -12.26 -3.16 -5.27
CA GLN A 91 -13.05 -3.32 -4.06
C GLN A 91 -13.00 -2.06 -3.19
N HIS A 92 -11.81 -1.48 -3.01
CA HIS A 92 -11.65 -0.25 -2.25
C HIS A 92 -12.45 0.90 -2.85
N GLN A 93 -12.45 1.03 -4.18
CA GLN A 93 -13.24 2.06 -4.87
C GLN A 93 -14.74 1.89 -4.59
N LEU A 94 -15.28 0.66 -4.70
CA LEU A 94 -16.68 0.38 -4.40
C LEU A 94 -17.04 0.68 -2.94
N GLU A 95 -16.12 0.42 -2.01
CA GLU A 95 -16.33 0.76 -0.60
C GLU A 95 -16.36 2.27 -0.37
N VAL A 96 -15.49 3.03 -1.02
CA VAL A 96 -15.47 4.49 -0.94
C VAL A 96 -16.78 5.06 -1.50
N ASP A 97 -17.21 4.61 -2.68
CA ASP A 97 -18.45 5.04 -3.32
C ASP A 97 -19.67 4.69 -2.45
N ARG A 98 -19.67 3.49 -1.86
CA ARG A 98 -20.72 3.06 -0.93
C ARG A 98 -20.78 3.93 0.31
N ARG A 99 -19.63 4.25 0.92
CA ARG A 99 -19.57 5.13 2.09
C ARG A 99 -20.10 6.53 1.77
N ALA A 100 -19.76 7.07 0.61
CA ALA A 100 -20.28 8.36 0.17
C ALA A 100 -21.82 8.34 0.01
N TYR A 101 -22.36 7.29 -0.62
CA TYR A 101 -23.80 7.11 -0.74
C TYR A 101 -24.49 6.96 0.62
N ASP A 102 -23.94 6.13 1.51
CA ASP A 102 -24.49 5.88 2.84
C ASP A 102 -24.47 7.16 3.70
N GLN A 103 -23.45 8.02 3.57
CA GLN A 103 -23.39 9.33 4.23
C GLN A 103 -24.52 10.26 3.76
N ILE A 104 -24.72 10.40 2.44
CA ILE A 104 -25.80 11.23 1.89
C ILE A 104 -27.18 10.71 2.33
N LYS A 105 -27.35 9.38 2.37
CA LYS A 105 -28.59 8.74 2.82
C LYS A 105 -28.90 9.07 4.28
N ASP A 106 -27.92 8.92 5.16
CA ASP A 106 -28.04 9.22 6.59
C ASP A 106 -28.38 10.70 6.84
N LEU A 107 -27.76 11.64 6.12
CA LEU A 107 -28.11 13.07 6.20
C LEU A 107 -29.56 13.33 5.80
N ARG A 108 -30.05 12.68 4.73
CA ARG A 108 -31.45 12.78 4.30
C ARG A 108 -32.43 12.17 5.31
N GLU A 109 -32.05 11.08 5.96
CA GLU A 109 -32.86 10.45 7.02
C GLU A 109 -32.96 11.37 8.25
N ARG A 110 -31.86 11.97 8.68
CA ARG A 110 -31.85 12.98 9.75
C ARG A 110 -32.65 14.22 9.40
N TYR A 111 -32.59 14.67 8.14
CA TYR A 111 -33.43 15.76 7.65
C TYR A 111 -34.92 15.44 7.80
N ALA A 112 -35.35 14.27 7.33
CA ALA A 112 -36.74 13.84 7.45
C ALA A 112 -37.18 13.73 8.92
N ALA A 113 -36.31 13.20 9.79
CA ALA A 113 -36.58 13.11 11.23
C ALA A 113 -36.72 14.50 11.88
N ALA A 114 -35.83 15.44 11.55
CA ALA A 114 -35.87 16.81 12.07
C ALA A 114 -37.11 17.56 11.54
N ALA A 115 -37.48 17.38 10.27
CA ALA A 115 -38.70 17.93 9.70
C ALA A 115 -39.96 17.40 10.42
N ALA A 116 -39.98 16.11 10.77
CA ALA A 116 -41.07 15.53 11.56
C ALA A 116 -41.13 16.12 12.98
N GLN A 117 -39.99 16.36 13.62
CA GLN A 117 -39.91 16.99 14.95
C GLN A 117 -40.49 18.41 14.96
N LEU A 118 -40.28 19.19 13.89
CA LEU A 118 -40.87 20.53 13.74
C LEU A 118 -42.40 20.52 13.68
N GLY A 119 -43.01 19.42 13.24
CA GLY A 119 -44.47 19.22 13.23
C GLY A 119 -45.05 18.79 14.58
N SER A 120 -44.23 18.52 15.59
CA SER A 120 -44.67 18.00 16.88
C SER A 120 -45.49 19.02 17.67
N GLU A 121 -46.43 18.53 18.49
CA GLU A 121 -47.19 19.35 19.44
C GLU A 121 -46.30 19.85 20.59
N SER A 122 -45.25 19.10 20.94
CA SER A 122 -44.31 19.48 21.99
C SER A 122 -43.30 20.53 21.51
N ALA A 123 -43.27 21.67 22.19
CA ALA A 123 -42.32 22.74 21.90
C ALA A 123 -40.85 22.31 22.04
N THR A 124 -40.56 21.49 23.05
CA THR A 124 -39.21 20.95 23.27
C THR A 124 -38.77 20.07 22.09
N VAL A 125 -39.68 19.28 21.54
CA VAL A 125 -39.39 18.45 20.35
C VAL A 125 -39.20 19.33 19.12
N ARG A 126 -40.01 20.38 18.93
CA ARG A 126 -39.80 21.35 17.84
C ARG A 126 -38.46 22.06 17.94
N MET A 127 -38.07 22.50 19.15
CA MET A 127 -36.74 23.09 19.38
C MET A 127 -35.62 22.11 19.03
N ALA A 128 -35.73 20.84 19.41
CA ALA A 128 -34.75 19.82 19.02
C ALA A 128 -34.64 19.72 17.49
N GLY A 129 -35.78 19.72 16.80
CA GLY A 129 -35.84 19.75 15.33
C GLY A 129 -35.12 20.96 14.72
N VAL A 130 -35.29 22.16 15.30
CA VAL A 130 -34.57 23.36 14.86
C VAL A 130 -33.06 23.20 14.98
N TYR A 131 -32.56 22.71 16.12
CA TYR A 131 -31.13 22.54 16.31
C TYR A 131 -30.53 21.49 15.36
N VAL A 132 -31.22 20.37 15.16
CA VAL A 132 -30.79 19.34 14.20
C VAL A 132 -30.79 19.90 12.77
N MET A 133 -31.83 20.64 12.39
CA MET A 133 -31.92 21.26 11.06
C MET A 133 -30.81 22.27 10.81
N ALA A 134 -30.47 23.08 11.82
CA ALA A 134 -29.33 23.98 11.75
C ALA A 134 -28.03 23.18 11.54
N THR A 135 -27.73 22.18 12.38
CA THR A 135 -26.52 21.36 12.23
C THR A 135 -26.43 20.70 10.86
N LEU A 136 -27.56 20.19 10.32
CA LEU A 136 -27.62 19.63 8.97
C LEU A 136 -27.27 20.64 7.88
N ALA A 137 -27.70 21.90 8.02
CA ALA A 137 -27.34 22.94 7.06
C ALA A 137 -25.81 23.16 6.99
N ASP A 138 -25.10 23.09 8.12
CA ASP A 138 -23.61 23.16 8.10
C ASP A 138 -22.99 21.88 7.53
N GLU A 139 -23.56 20.72 7.84
CA GLU A 139 -23.08 19.43 7.32
C GLU A 139 -23.19 19.38 5.80
N TRP A 140 -24.28 19.90 5.23
CA TRP A 140 -24.45 20.05 3.79
C TRP A 140 -23.48 21.07 3.18
N HIS A 141 -23.30 22.22 3.84
CA HIS A 141 -22.35 23.23 3.37
C HIS A 141 -20.91 22.69 3.31
N ARG A 142 -20.48 21.96 4.35
CA ARG A 142 -19.14 21.32 4.40
C ARG A 142 -18.90 20.25 3.33
N GLN A 143 -19.96 19.77 2.68
CA GLN A 143 -19.90 18.79 1.60
C GLN A 143 -20.19 19.42 0.24
N ASP A 144 -20.12 20.74 0.12
CA ASP A 144 -20.38 21.49 -1.11
C ASP A 144 -21.79 21.25 -1.70
N HIS A 145 -22.75 20.89 -0.85
CA HIS A 145 -24.16 20.65 -1.19
C HIS A 145 -25.04 21.84 -0.78
N ASP A 146 -24.76 23.00 -1.36
CA ASP A 146 -25.47 24.24 -1.04
C ASP A 146 -26.96 24.20 -1.37
N ASP A 147 -27.38 23.38 -2.33
CA ASP A 147 -28.80 23.14 -2.64
C ASP A 147 -29.55 22.52 -1.44
N GLN A 148 -28.93 21.56 -0.76
CA GLN A 148 -29.51 20.91 0.44
C GLN A 148 -29.42 21.81 1.67
N ARG A 149 -28.36 22.63 1.77
CA ARG A 149 -28.26 23.70 2.76
C ARG A 149 -29.45 24.65 2.64
N GLN A 150 -29.75 25.12 1.43
CA GLN A 150 -30.89 26.02 1.19
C GLN A 150 -32.22 25.36 1.54
N ALA A 151 -32.41 24.07 1.24
CA ALA A 151 -33.62 23.35 1.64
C ALA A 151 -33.85 23.35 3.17
N CYS A 152 -32.79 23.19 3.96
CA CYS A 152 -32.86 23.30 5.42
C CYS A 152 -33.27 24.71 5.88
N ILE A 153 -32.71 25.74 5.25
CA ILE A 153 -32.99 27.16 5.53
C ILE A 153 -34.44 27.48 5.17
N ASP A 154 -34.89 27.09 3.98
CA ASP A 154 -36.25 27.30 3.49
C ASP A 154 -37.28 26.66 4.41
N LEU A 155 -37.01 25.45 4.90
CA LEU A 155 -37.89 24.78 5.86
C LEU A 155 -37.98 25.56 7.19
N LEU A 156 -36.85 26.02 7.75
CA LEU A 156 -36.85 26.85 8.96
C LEU A 156 -37.54 28.20 8.75
N CYS A 157 -37.33 28.84 7.59
CA CYS A 157 -38.02 30.07 7.23
C CYS A 157 -39.54 29.85 7.06
N SER A 158 -39.95 28.74 6.49
CA SER A 158 -41.37 28.37 6.36
C SER A 158 -41.99 28.18 7.75
N TYR A 159 -41.28 27.52 8.67
CA TYR A 159 -41.71 27.37 10.06
C TYR A 159 -41.81 28.73 10.77
N TYR A 160 -40.82 29.60 10.61
CA TYR A 160 -40.82 30.93 11.21
C TYR A 160 -41.99 31.80 10.71
N ARG A 161 -42.40 31.65 9.45
CA ARG A 161 -43.54 32.37 8.86
C ARG A 161 -44.89 31.75 9.24
N ALA A 162 -44.92 30.54 9.77
CA ALA A 162 -46.16 29.90 10.17
C ALA A 162 -46.76 30.61 11.40
N GLU A 163 -48.08 30.82 11.36
CA GLU A 163 -48.86 31.29 12.50
C GLU A 163 -49.23 30.12 13.43
N PRO A 164 -49.15 30.31 14.76
CA PRO A 164 -49.59 29.28 15.71
C PRO A 164 -51.09 28.98 15.54
N LYS A 165 -51.47 27.71 15.51
CA LYS A 165 -52.88 27.29 15.34
C LYS A 165 -53.71 27.41 16.63
N ASP A 166 -53.04 27.46 17.77
CA ASP A 166 -53.59 27.36 19.11
C ASP A 166 -52.94 28.40 20.03
N GLU A 167 -53.73 28.91 20.96
CA GLU A 167 -53.35 30.05 21.82
C GLU A 167 -52.17 29.71 22.74
N ASP A 168 -52.17 28.51 23.33
CA ASP A 168 -51.10 27.95 24.15
C ASP A 168 -49.79 27.72 23.38
N ARG A 169 -49.87 27.49 22.07
CA ARG A 169 -48.68 27.32 21.22
C ARG A 169 -48.01 28.66 20.92
N ARG A 170 -48.69 29.80 21.04
CA ARG A 170 -48.11 31.12 20.73
C ARG A 170 -46.87 31.42 21.58
N ASP A 171 -46.96 31.19 22.89
CA ASP A 171 -45.86 31.46 23.82
C ASP A 171 -44.68 30.50 23.63
N LEU A 172 -45.00 29.23 23.34
CA LEU A 172 -44.02 28.19 23.04
C LEU A 172 -43.32 28.43 21.69
N ASP A 173 -44.04 28.95 20.71
CA ASP A 173 -43.53 29.24 19.38
C ASP A 173 -42.57 30.42 19.37
N TRP A 174 -42.79 31.42 20.23
CA TRP A 174 -41.82 32.51 20.43
C TRP A 174 -40.43 31.98 20.82
N SER A 175 -40.37 31.02 21.75
CA SER A 175 -39.10 30.41 22.18
C SER A 175 -38.41 29.64 21.05
N VAL A 176 -39.20 28.94 20.20
CA VAL A 176 -38.68 28.23 19.02
C VAL A 176 -38.15 29.22 17.99
N LYS A 177 -38.90 30.29 17.71
CA LYS A 177 -38.51 31.35 16.76
C LYS A 177 -37.26 32.10 17.20
N GLU A 178 -37.11 32.36 18.48
CA GLU A 178 -35.90 32.94 19.06
C GLU A 178 -34.69 32.01 18.91
N ALA A 179 -34.88 30.69 19.07
CA ALA A 179 -33.82 29.71 18.84
C ALA A 179 -33.37 29.68 17.37
N ILE A 180 -34.32 29.75 16.43
CA ILE A 180 -34.05 29.88 14.99
C ILE A 180 -33.24 31.15 14.71
N TRP A 181 -33.68 32.29 15.26
CA TRP A 181 -33.00 33.57 15.06
C TRP A 181 -31.55 33.54 15.57
N LYS A 182 -31.32 33.00 16.78
CA LYS A 182 -29.99 32.86 17.37
C LYS A 182 -29.08 31.94 16.56
N SER A 183 -29.59 30.81 16.07
CA SER A 183 -28.78 29.88 15.28
C SER A 183 -28.35 30.52 13.95
N PHE A 184 -29.26 31.19 13.24
CA PHE A 184 -28.94 31.91 12.02
C PHE A 184 -27.94 33.04 12.23
N LEU A 185 -28.16 33.91 13.23
CA LEU A 185 -27.25 35.02 13.51
C LEU A 185 -25.84 34.53 13.90
N GLY A 186 -25.75 33.45 14.69
CA GLY A 186 -24.47 32.86 15.07
C GLY A 186 -23.67 32.41 13.84
N ARG A 187 -24.34 31.82 12.86
CA ARG A 187 -23.72 31.28 11.64
C ARG A 187 -23.36 32.35 10.63
N LEU A 188 -24.24 33.33 10.41
CA LEU A 188 -23.93 34.49 9.55
C LEU A 188 -22.73 35.28 10.05
N ARG A 189 -22.49 35.30 11.37
CA ARG A 189 -21.28 35.90 11.93
C ARG A 189 -20.05 35.06 11.57
N GLN A 190 -20.13 33.75 11.75
CA GLN A 190 -19.01 32.84 11.49
C GLN A 190 -18.60 32.80 10.01
N ASP A 191 -19.57 32.74 9.08
CA ASP A 191 -19.31 32.79 7.63
C ASP A 191 -18.58 34.09 7.22
N ASN A 192 -18.87 35.21 7.89
CA ASN A 192 -18.18 36.48 7.62
C ASN A 192 -16.74 36.51 8.15
N ASP A 193 -16.47 35.81 9.25
CA ASP A 193 -15.12 35.72 9.82
C ASP A 193 -14.24 34.77 8.99
N ASP A 194 -14.78 33.67 8.46
CA ASP A 194 -14.05 32.72 7.61
C ASP A 194 -13.70 33.29 6.22
N ASN A 195 -14.44 34.31 5.76
CA ASN A 195 -14.23 34.98 4.47
C ASN A 195 -13.28 36.20 4.54
N ARG A 196 -12.63 36.45 5.68
CA ARG A 196 -11.74 37.61 5.90
C ARG A 196 -10.27 37.20 6.04
#